data_AF-A0A1M4V9D2-F1
#
_entry.id   AF-A0A1M4V9D2-F1
#
_cell.length_a   1.000
_cell.length_b   1.000
_cell.length_c   1.000
_cell.angle_alpha   90.00
_cell.angle_beta   90.00
_cell.angle_gamma   90.00
#
_symmetry.space_group_name_H-M   'P 1'
#
loop_
_entity.id
_entity.type
_entity.pdbx_description
1 polymer ?
#
loop_
_entity_poly.entity_id
_entity_poly.type
_entity_poly.pdbx_seq_one_letter_code
_entity_poly.pdbx_strand_id
1 'polypeptide(L)'
;MNKELLRMLPKVDELLSLKKVNDLCEKESRNLVVESIRDSIDFYRKGILQGKIQKSFTDEEVLKKASEILKRKNMPHLKRVVNGAGIVIHTNLGRSLLCEDAVEGILNVAKHYNNLEYNLEKGSRGSRYSHIEELIKEITGAEGALVVNNNAAAVMLALNTLCEDKEAIVSRGQLVEIGGSFRIPEVMRFSKANLVEVGTTNRTHLYDYENNITENTGVLLKVHTSNFKIYGFTEEVPLEELVKLGSEKGIPVMEDIGSGVLVDLSKYGFPYEPTVQESIKKGVDVVTFSGDKMLGGPQAGVIAGKKEIIERMKKNQITRALRVDKFTLAALEGTLRHYRDEIDAIKKIPTLNMMLLSEEELKKRAQRLKRKLSPLKENFKFNVGEISSMVGGGSMPTAEMKSYAIKIKSDKISEKDIEEGLRAYEIPIITRVYNGEVLIDLRTIQEDDYEIILNGLKEVGDKI
;
A
#
# COMPACT_ATOMS: atom_id res chain seq x y z
N MET A 1 30.12 -14.43 -42.23
CA MET A 1 28.96 -13.94 -41.45
C MET A 1 29.30 -13.51 -40.02
N ASN A 2 29.38 -14.38 -39.00
CA ASN A 2 29.56 -13.90 -37.60
C ASN A 2 30.86 -13.09 -37.36
N LYS A 3 31.98 -13.45 -38.00
CA LYS A 3 33.26 -12.71 -37.89
C LYS A 3 33.22 -11.32 -38.54
N GLU A 4 32.43 -11.12 -39.58
CA GLU A 4 32.30 -9.81 -40.27
C GLU A 4 31.43 -8.86 -39.46
N LEU A 5 30.30 -9.35 -38.94
CA LEU A 5 29.42 -8.55 -38.07
C LEU A 5 30.12 -8.13 -36.77
N LEU A 6 30.97 -8.99 -36.19
CA LEU A 6 31.76 -8.63 -35.00
C LEU A 6 32.78 -7.52 -35.27
N ARG A 7 33.32 -7.43 -36.50
CA ARG A 7 34.25 -6.36 -36.89
C ARG A 7 33.55 -5.01 -37.09
N MET A 8 32.22 -5.01 -37.27
CA MET A 8 31.42 -3.78 -37.40
C MET A 8 31.09 -3.12 -36.06
N LEU A 9 31.42 -3.75 -34.91
CA LEU A 9 31.19 -3.13 -33.60
C LEU A 9 32.10 -1.90 -33.46
N PRO A 10 31.54 -0.69 -33.24
CA PRO A 10 32.33 0.53 -33.12
C PRO A 10 33.15 0.53 -31.83
N LYS A 11 34.26 1.26 -31.82
CA LYS A 11 34.99 1.49 -30.57
C LYS A 11 34.26 2.53 -29.73
N VAL A 12 34.36 2.38 -28.41
CA VAL A 12 33.75 3.33 -27.47
C VAL A 12 34.27 4.75 -27.73
N ASP A 13 35.57 4.93 -27.93
CA ASP A 13 36.19 6.24 -28.16
C ASP A 13 35.72 6.89 -29.49
N GLU A 14 35.48 6.09 -30.52
CA GLU A 14 34.93 6.58 -31.80
C GLU A 14 33.52 7.15 -31.60
N LEU A 15 32.66 6.44 -30.86
CA LEU A 15 31.33 6.93 -30.52
C LEU A 15 31.35 8.16 -29.61
N LEU A 16 32.26 8.22 -28.64
CA LEU A 16 32.43 9.36 -27.74
C LEU A 16 32.93 10.61 -28.46
N SER A 17 33.65 10.47 -29.57
CA SER A 17 34.11 11.62 -30.36
C SER A 17 32.98 12.35 -31.11
N LEU A 18 31.82 11.69 -31.27
CA LEU A 18 30.68 12.27 -31.98
C LEU A 18 30.06 13.42 -31.18
N LYS A 19 29.81 14.55 -31.85
CA LYS A 19 29.20 15.74 -31.23
C LYS A 19 27.93 15.40 -30.45
N LYS A 20 27.03 14.61 -31.02
CA LYS A 20 25.77 14.17 -30.36
C LYS A 20 25.97 13.43 -29.03
N VAL A 21 27.09 12.72 -28.87
CA VAL A 21 27.42 11.99 -27.64
C VAL A 21 28.10 12.91 -26.62
N ASN A 22 28.93 13.85 -27.08
CA ASN A 22 29.49 14.89 -26.21
C ASN A 22 28.39 15.79 -25.64
N ASP A 23 27.45 16.27 -26.47
CA ASP A 23 26.29 17.05 -26.02
C ASP A 23 25.44 16.28 -24.99
N LEU A 24 25.39 14.95 -25.09
CA LEU A 24 24.70 14.10 -24.11
C LEU A 24 25.49 13.97 -22.80
N CYS A 25 26.82 13.89 -22.85
CA CYS A 25 27.69 13.89 -21.68
C CYS A 25 27.70 15.22 -20.91
N GLU A 26 27.27 16.32 -21.53
CA GLU A 26 27.07 17.61 -20.85
C GLU A 26 25.75 17.67 -20.07
N LYS A 27 24.72 16.97 -20.57
CA LYS A 27 23.37 16.94 -19.95
C LYS A 27 23.23 15.83 -18.91
N GLU A 28 23.98 14.75 -19.08
CA GLU A 28 23.90 13.52 -18.29
C GLU A 28 25.26 13.17 -17.68
N SER A 29 25.28 12.29 -16.69
CA SER A 29 26.54 11.78 -16.14
C SER A 29 27.36 11.07 -17.24
N ARG A 30 28.52 11.63 -17.60
CA ARG A 30 29.45 11.03 -18.58
C ARG A 30 29.73 9.56 -18.30
N ASN A 31 29.87 9.19 -17.02
CA ASN A 31 30.10 7.78 -16.64
C ASN A 31 28.94 6.88 -17.08
N LEU A 32 27.69 7.32 -16.87
CA LEU A 32 26.51 6.57 -17.31
C LEU A 32 26.41 6.50 -18.83
N VAL A 33 26.77 7.57 -19.55
CA VAL A 33 26.80 7.57 -21.02
C VAL A 33 27.82 6.55 -21.54
N VAL A 34 29.06 6.57 -21.02
CA VAL A 34 30.13 5.64 -21.39
C VAL A 34 29.72 4.20 -21.11
N GLU A 35 29.17 3.92 -19.93
CA GLU A 35 28.67 2.58 -19.60
C GLU A 35 27.53 2.14 -20.50
N SER A 36 26.58 3.02 -20.82
CA SER A 36 25.46 2.69 -21.70
C SER A 36 25.90 2.39 -23.13
N ILE A 37 26.94 3.07 -23.62
CA ILE A 37 27.60 2.74 -24.89
C ILE A 37 28.26 1.36 -24.81
N ARG A 38 29.00 1.07 -23.73
CA ARG A 38 29.63 -0.25 -23.53
C ARG A 38 28.60 -1.38 -23.47
N ASP A 39 27.51 -1.19 -22.74
CA ASP A 39 26.42 -2.16 -22.62
C ASP A 39 25.68 -2.34 -23.94
N SER A 40 25.52 -1.27 -24.73
CA SER A 40 24.96 -1.35 -26.08
C SER A 40 25.85 -2.19 -26.99
N ILE A 41 27.16 -1.90 -27.04
CA ILE A 41 28.11 -2.70 -27.83
C ILE A 41 28.10 -4.16 -27.37
N ASP A 42 28.02 -4.42 -26.06
CA ASP A 42 27.96 -5.78 -25.54
C ASP A 42 26.65 -6.51 -25.87
N PHE A 43 25.52 -5.78 -25.91
CA PHE A 43 24.25 -6.29 -26.40
C PHE A 43 24.37 -6.77 -27.86
N TYR A 44 24.94 -5.95 -28.75
CA TYR A 44 25.17 -6.36 -30.14
C TYR A 44 26.15 -7.53 -30.23
N ARG A 45 27.27 -7.49 -29.48
CA ARG A 45 28.26 -8.57 -29.42
C ARG A 45 27.63 -9.91 -29.03
N LYS A 46 26.86 -9.95 -27.93
CA LYS A 46 26.15 -11.16 -27.47
C LYS A 46 25.09 -11.61 -28.47
N GLY A 47 24.35 -10.67 -29.06
CA GLY A 47 23.34 -10.95 -30.09
C GLY A 47 23.94 -11.63 -31.34
N ILE A 48 25.10 -11.18 -31.80
CA ILE A 48 25.82 -11.78 -32.94
C ILE A 48 26.33 -13.18 -32.57
N LEU A 49 26.95 -13.34 -31.40
CA LEU A 49 27.48 -14.64 -30.95
C LEU A 49 26.39 -15.69 -30.75
N GLN A 50 25.19 -15.27 -30.31
CA GLN A 50 24.02 -16.14 -30.13
C GLN A 50 23.22 -16.35 -31.44
N GLY A 51 23.63 -15.75 -32.55
CA GLY A 51 22.90 -15.83 -33.82
C GLY A 51 21.55 -15.10 -33.84
N LYS A 52 21.27 -14.22 -32.85
CA LYS A 52 20.06 -13.39 -32.80
C LYS A 52 20.15 -12.16 -33.71
N ILE A 53 21.37 -11.66 -33.93
CA ILE A 53 21.66 -10.55 -34.85
C ILE A 53 22.45 -11.12 -36.01
N GLN A 54 21.81 -11.20 -37.17
CA GLN A 54 22.39 -11.76 -38.40
C GLN A 54 22.49 -10.72 -39.52
N LYS A 55 21.97 -9.51 -39.31
CA LYS A 55 22.00 -8.38 -40.24
C LYS A 55 23.05 -7.36 -39.83
N SER A 56 23.58 -6.61 -40.79
CA SER A 56 24.43 -5.44 -40.54
C SER A 56 23.66 -4.39 -39.74
N PHE A 57 24.39 -3.62 -38.93
CA PHE A 57 23.88 -2.51 -38.14
C PHE A 57 24.79 -1.29 -38.30
N THR A 58 24.28 -0.12 -37.92
CA THR A 58 24.96 1.17 -37.99
C THR A 58 25.34 1.67 -36.61
N ASP A 59 26.31 2.59 -36.53
CA ASP A 59 26.64 3.30 -35.29
C ASP A 59 25.43 4.03 -34.71
N GLU A 60 24.51 4.49 -35.56
CA GLU A 60 23.27 5.13 -35.11
C GLU A 60 22.34 4.16 -34.38
N GLU A 61 22.24 2.90 -34.83
CA GLU A 61 21.48 1.86 -34.14
C GLU A 61 22.12 1.45 -32.80
N VAL A 62 23.46 1.42 -32.74
CA VAL A 62 24.21 1.21 -31.49
C VAL A 62 23.97 2.37 -30.53
N LEU A 63 23.98 3.62 -31.01
CA LEU A 63 23.73 4.81 -30.20
C LEU A 63 22.27 4.95 -29.77
N LYS A 64 21.32 4.58 -30.63
CA LYS A 64 19.91 4.49 -30.27
C LYS A 64 19.73 3.50 -29.12
N LYS A 65 20.36 2.32 -29.22
CA LYS A 65 20.33 1.33 -28.14
C LYS A 65 21.03 1.79 -26.87
N ALA A 66 22.15 2.49 -26.97
CA ALA A 66 22.83 3.11 -25.83
C ALA A 66 21.94 4.17 -25.16
N SER A 67 21.20 4.96 -25.94
CA SER A 67 20.25 5.95 -25.43
C SER A 67 19.06 5.29 -24.71
N GLU A 68 18.54 4.17 -25.21
CA GLU A 68 17.52 3.36 -24.52
C GLU A 68 18.05 2.81 -23.19
N ILE A 69 19.28 2.30 -23.16
CA ILE A 69 19.92 1.78 -21.95
C ILE A 69 20.14 2.90 -20.94
N LEU A 70 20.65 4.05 -21.39
CA LEU A 70 20.87 5.22 -20.54
C LEU A 70 19.57 5.71 -19.91
N LYS A 71 18.51 5.86 -20.71
CA LYS A 71 17.16 6.20 -20.20
C LYS A 71 16.71 5.20 -19.13
N ARG A 72 16.92 3.90 -19.35
CA ARG A 72 16.57 2.86 -18.37
C ARG A 72 17.40 2.94 -17.09
N LYS A 73 18.69 3.26 -17.18
CA LYS A 73 19.57 3.43 -16.01
C LYS A 73 19.24 4.70 -15.21
N ASN A 74 18.79 5.75 -15.88
CA ASN A 74 18.37 7.00 -15.24
C ASN A 74 16.96 6.93 -14.64
N MET A 75 16.15 5.92 -14.99
CA MET A 75 14.81 5.78 -14.42
C MET A 75 14.87 5.31 -12.96
N PRO A 76 14.09 5.94 -12.05
CA PRO A 76 13.92 5.43 -10.70
C PRO A 76 13.41 3.99 -10.68
N HIS A 77 13.93 3.17 -9.78
CA HIS A 77 13.43 1.81 -9.56
C HIS A 77 12.01 1.82 -8.96
N LEU A 78 11.75 2.71 -8.00
CA LEU A 78 10.41 2.99 -7.50
C LEU A 78 9.77 4.04 -8.41
N LYS A 79 8.71 3.65 -9.12
CA LYS A 79 8.05 4.48 -10.12
C LYS A 79 6.54 4.42 -9.98
N ARG A 80 5.88 5.46 -10.51
CA ARG A 80 4.43 5.49 -10.68
C ARG A 80 3.99 4.30 -11.54
N VAL A 81 2.85 3.73 -11.19
CA VAL A 81 2.16 2.69 -11.93
C VAL A 81 0.67 3.06 -12.01
N VAL A 82 0.02 2.69 -13.11
CA VAL A 82 -1.44 2.80 -13.25
C VAL A 82 -2.06 1.50 -12.75
N ASN A 83 -2.93 1.59 -11.75
CA ASN A 83 -3.66 0.43 -11.22
C ASN A 83 -4.96 0.24 -12.02
N GLY A 84 -4.91 -0.55 -13.08
CA GLY A 84 -6.08 -1.02 -13.82
C GLY A 84 -6.65 -2.34 -13.30
N ALA A 85 -6.12 -2.89 -12.20
CA ALA A 85 -6.58 -4.15 -11.65
C ALA A 85 -7.86 -4.03 -10.82
N GLY A 86 -8.18 -2.84 -10.31
CA GLY A 86 -9.41 -2.61 -9.52
C GLY A 86 -9.33 -3.13 -8.08
N ILE A 87 -8.11 -3.28 -7.56
CA ILE A 87 -7.88 -3.58 -6.15
C ILE A 87 -7.51 -2.26 -5.47
N VAL A 88 -8.36 -1.75 -4.57
CA VAL A 88 -8.18 -0.40 -3.99
C VAL A 88 -6.97 -0.36 -3.07
N ILE A 89 -6.91 -1.25 -2.09
CA ILE A 89 -5.78 -1.41 -1.16
C ILE A 89 -4.88 -2.51 -1.69
N HIS A 90 -4.11 -2.18 -2.72
CA HIS A 90 -3.23 -3.13 -3.39
C HIS A 90 -1.87 -3.19 -2.71
N THR A 91 -1.58 -4.25 -1.96
CA THR A 91 -0.32 -4.37 -1.19
C THR A 91 0.93 -4.22 -2.06
N ASN A 92 0.95 -4.81 -3.25
CA ASN A 92 2.10 -4.70 -4.18
C ASN A 92 2.24 -3.33 -4.85
N LEU A 93 1.19 -2.50 -4.89
CA LEU A 93 1.19 -1.19 -5.56
C LEU A 93 1.15 -0.03 -4.56
N GLY A 94 1.55 -0.26 -3.31
CA GLY A 94 1.71 0.80 -2.31
C GLY A 94 0.49 1.09 -1.45
N ARG A 95 -0.54 0.24 -1.47
CA ARG A 95 -1.77 0.36 -0.66
C ARG A 95 -2.54 1.66 -0.96
N SER A 96 -2.73 2.53 0.04
CA SER A 96 -3.56 3.73 -0.04
C SER A 96 -2.85 4.89 -0.72
N LEU A 97 -3.61 5.64 -1.51
CA LEU A 97 -3.18 6.93 -2.04
C LEU A 97 -3.47 8.03 -1.02
N LEU A 98 -2.59 9.03 -0.95
CA LEU A 98 -2.74 10.19 -0.08
C LEU A 98 -3.72 11.21 -0.68
N CYS A 99 -4.49 11.88 0.17
CA CYS A 99 -5.26 13.07 -0.22
C CYS A 99 -4.33 14.26 -0.49
N GLU A 100 -4.84 15.27 -1.21
CA GLU A 100 -4.06 16.46 -1.57
C GLU A 100 -3.46 17.15 -0.33
N ASP A 101 -4.27 17.39 0.71
CA ASP A 101 -3.83 18.02 1.95
C ASP A 101 -2.67 17.25 2.64
N ALA A 102 -2.65 15.92 2.52
CA ALA A 102 -1.56 15.09 3.02
C ALA A 102 -0.28 15.24 2.17
N VAL A 103 -0.41 15.31 0.84
CA VAL A 103 0.71 15.54 -0.08
C VAL A 103 1.30 16.94 0.11
N GLU A 104 0.45 17.96 0.18
CA GLU A 104 0.84 19.35 0.47
C GLU A 104 1.56 19.45 1.81
N GLY A 105 1.03 18.77 2.85
CA GLY A 105 1.67 18.65 4.16
C GLY A 105 3.09 18.10 4.08
N ILE A 106 3.30 16.99 3.35
CA ILE A 106 4.63 16.41 3.10
C ILE A 106 5.54 17.43 2.41
N LEU A 107 5.08 18.03 1.31
CA LEU A 107 5.88 18.96 0.51
C LEU A 107 6.34 20.16 1.36
N ASN A 108 5.45 20.69 2.20
CA ASN A 108 5.76 21.80 3.09
C ASN A 108 6.85 21.43 4.11
N VAL A 109 6.67 20.34 4.86
CA VAL A 109 7.66 19.93 5.88
C VAL A 109 8.95 19.38 5.28
N ALA A 110 8.94 18.97 4.00
CA ALA A 110 10.12 18.55 3.27
C ALA A 110 10.99 19.74 2.84
N LYS A 111 10.37 20.80 2.32
CA LYS A 111 11.06 21.98 1.77
C LYS A 111 11.51 22.98 2.82
N HIS A 112 10.92 22.93 4.02
CA HIS A 112 11.17 23.94 5.06
C HIS A 112 11.56 23.32 6.41
N TYR A 113 12.29 24.09 7.23
CA TYR A 113 12.39 23.84 8.66
C TYR A 113 11.00 23.89 9.29
N ASN A 114 10.79 23.12 10.35
CA ASN A 114 9.47 22.97 10.96
C ASN A 114 9.59 22.73 12.46
N ASN A 115 8.47 22.85 13.16
CA ASN A 115 8.33 22.74 14.60
C ASN A 115 8.15 21.29 15.09
N LEU A 116 8.65 20.29 14.35
CA LEU A 116 8.46 18.86 14.64
C LEU A 116 8.74 18.50 16.11
N GLU A 117 9.83 19.00 16.70
CA GLU A 117 10.16 18.80 18.12
C GLU A 117 10.35 20.14 18.86
N TYR A 118 9.65 21.19 18.43
CA TYR A 118 9.76 22.53 19.00
C TYR A 118 8.37 23.07 19.36
N ASN A 119 8.15 23.36 20.63
CA ASN A 119 6.92 23.99 21.09
C ASN A 119 7.03 25.50 20.89
N LEU A 120 6.18 26.06 20.02
CA LEU A 120 6.21 27.47 19.65
C LEU A 120 5.78 28.40 20.80
N GLU A 121 4.82 27.97 21.62
CA GLU A 121 4.33 28.76 22.76
C GLU A 121 5.38 28.86 23.88
N LYS A 122 6.09 27.76 24.15
CA LYS A 122 7.12 27.67 25.21
C LYS A 122 8.52 28.01 24.75
N GLY A 123 8.76 28.19 23.44
CA GLY A 123 10.08 28.43 22.87
C GLY A 123 11.13 27.37 23.25
N SER A 124 10.75 26.09 23.32
CA SER A 124 11.62 25.01 23.81
C SER A 124 11.29 23.66 23.18
N ARG A 125 12.11 22.64 23.46
CA ARG A 125 11.91 21.28 22.93
C ARG A 125 10.53 20.73 23.31
N GLY A 126 9.79 20.28 22.31
CA GLY A 126 8.47 19.65 22.43
C GLY A 126 8.47 18.18 22.04
N SER A 127 7.33 17.53 22.26
CA SER A 127 7.07 16.18 21.75
C SER A 127 6.53 16.26 20.32
N ARG A 128 7.07 15.46 19.39
CA ARG A 128 6.51 15.38 18.04
C ARG A 128 5.09 14.82 17.97
N TYR A 129 4.71 14.04 18.99
CA TYR A 129 3.41 13.37 19.01
C TYR A 129 2.27 14.35 19.33
N SER A 130 2.56 15.51 19.92
CA SER A 130 1.54 16.51 20.25
C SER A 130 0.84 17.08 19.01
N HIS A 131 1.46 17.00 17.83
CA HIS A 131 0.89 17.50 16.58
C HIS A 131 -0.32 16.68 16.10
N ILE A 132 -0.44 15.42 16.54
CA ILE A 132 -1.49 14.50 16.05
C ILE A 132 -2.34 13.89 17.15
N GLU A 133 -1.84 13.84 18.39
CA GLU A 133 -2.50 13.17 19.51
C GLU A 133 -3.92 13.69 19.76
N GLU A 134 -4.12 15.02 19.80
CA GLU A 134 -5.45 15.60 20.04
C GLU A 134 -6.42 15.29 18.91
N LEU A 135 -5.96 15.26 17.66
CA LEU A 135 -6.81 14.93 16.51
C LEU A 135 -7.24 13.46 16.54
N ILE A 136 -6.34 12.54 16.89
CA ILE A 136 -6.71 11.12 17.05
C ILE A 136 -7.70 10.96 18.19
N LYS A 137 -7.49 11.61 19.34
CA LYS A 137 -8.43 11.57 20.47
C LYS A 137 -9.81 12.10 20.08
N GLU A 138 -9.86 13.22 19.36
CA GLU A 138 -11.10 13.82 18.85
C GLU A 138 -11.88 12.85 17.95
N ILE A 139 -11.21 12.20 17.00
CA ILE A 139 -11.85 11.29 16.03
C ILE A 139 -12.23 9.95 16.66
N THR A 140 -11.40 9.42 17.55
CA THR A 140 -11.56 8.06 18.10
C THR A 140 -12.34 8.00 19.40
N GLY A 141 -12.42 9.12 20.14
CA GLY A 141 -12.93 9.15 21.52
C GLY A 141 -11.95 8.60 22.56
N ALA A 142 -10.72 8.28 22.18
CA ALA A 142 -9.71 7.77 23.11
C ALA A 142 -9.19 8.86 24.07
N GLU A 143 -8.64 8.42 25.21
CA GLU A 143 -8.08 9.31 26.22
C GLU A 143 -6.63 9.74 25.91
N GLY A 144 -5.90 8.92 25.15
CA GLY A 144 -4.57 9.19 24.67
C GLY A 144 -4.30 8.51 23.33
N ALA A 145 -3.29 9.00 22.61
CA ALA A 145 -2.87 8.40 21.35
C ALA A 145 -1.35 8.47 21.14
N LEU A 146 -0.83 7.53 20.34
CA LEU A 146 0.56 7.46 19.92
C LEU A 146 0.64 6.94 18.48
N VAL A 147 1.63 7.42 17.72
CA VAL A 147 1.88 6.96 16.35
C VAL A 147 3.31 6.43 16.24
N VAL A 148 3.45 5.25 15.67
CA VAL A 148 4.73 4.58 15.40
C VAL A 148 4.83 4.22 13.91
N ASN A 149 5.96 3.64 13.51
CA ASN A 149 6.29 3.36 12.11
C ASN A 149 5.20 2.60 11.31
N ASN A 150 4.61 1.55 11.87
CA ASN A 150 3.54 0.75 11.25
C ASN A 150 2.77 -0.04 12.32
N ASN A 151 1.68 -0.70 11.95
CA ASN A 151 0.87 -1.45 12.93
C ASN A 151 1.62 -2.61 13.59
N ALA A 152 2.56 -3.25 12.89
CA ALA A 152 3.40 -4.29 13.49
C ALA A 152 4.22 -3.74 14.67
N ALA A 153 4.79 -2.54 14.49
CA ALA A 153 5.47 -1.80 15.53
C ALA A 153 4.52 -1.38 16.66
N ALA A 154 3.27 -1.04 16.34
CA ALA A 154 2.24 -0.70 17.34
C ALA A 154 1.92 -1.89 18.25
N VAL A 155 1.66 -3.05 17.65
CA VAL A 155 1.41 -4.30 18.38
C VAL A 155 2.62 -4.69 19.23
N MET A 156 3.83 -4.63 18.66
CA MET A 156 5.06 -4.95 19.39
C MET A 156 5.27 -4.02 20.60
N LEU A 157 5.08 -2.72 20.42
CA LEU A 157 5.23 -1.73 21.49
C LEU A 157 4.19 -1.91 22.60
N ALA A 158 2.94 -2.15 22.21
CA ALA A 158 1.84 -2.37 23.15
C ALA A 158 2.10 -3.61 24.01
N LEU A 159 2.39 -4.75 23.36
CA LEU A 159 2.70 -5.99 24.04
C LEU A 159 3.97 -5.90 24.90
N ASN A 160 5.02 -5.24 24.43
CA ASN A 160 6.22 -5.08 25.26
C ASN A 160 5.93 -4.23 26.50
N THR A 161 5.13 -3.16 26.36
CA THR A 161 4.80 -2.26 27.47
C THR A 161 3.86 -2.91 28.50
N LEU A 162 2.95 -3.76 28.05
CA LEU A 162 1.95 -4.42 28.90
C LEU A 162 2.43 -5.77 29.43
N CYS A 163 3.27 -6.47 28.67
CA CYS A 163 3.55 -7.89 28.86
C CYS A 163 5.02 -8.29 28.76
N GLU A 164 5.99 -7.39 28.97
CA GLU A 164 7.39 -7.83 29.09
C GLU A 164 7.50 -8.88 30.21
N ASP A 165 7.93 -10.09 29.83
CA ASP A 165 8.04 -11.29 30.67
C ASP A 165 6.72 -11.73 31.36
N LYS A 166 5.58 -11.32 30.80
CA LYS A 166 4.22 -11.68 31.24
C LYS A 166 3.43 -12.36 30.12
N GLU A 167 2.31 -12.96 30.49
CA GLU A 167 1.46 -13.69 29.55
C GLU A 167 0.51 -12.77 28.78
N ALA A 168 0.39 -13.03 27.49
CA ALA A 168 -0.61 -12.43 26.61
C ALA A 168 -1.52 -13.54 26.09
N ILE A 169 -2.77 -13.53 26.55
CA ILE A 169 -3.77 -14.55 26.23
C ILE A 169 -4.49 -14.16 24.93
N VAL A 170 -4.51 -15.05 23.95
CA VAL A 170 -5.12 -14.81 22.63
C VAL A 170 -5.77 -16.08 22.08
N SER A 171 -6.86 -15.93 21.34
CA SER A 171 -7.49 -17.05 20.64
C SER A 171 -6.54 -17.67 19.60
N ARG A 172 -6.47 -18.99 19.53
CA ARG A 172 -5.73 -19.73 18.51
C ARG A 172 -6.17 -19.36 17.08
N GLY A 173 -7.46 -19.08 16.88
CA GLY A 173 -8.01 -18.65 15.59
C GLY A 173 -7.54 -17.27 15.12
N GLN A 174 -6.93 -16.49 16.01
CA GLN A 174 -6.48 -15.12 15.79
C GLN A 174 -4.95 -15.00 15.62
N LEU A 175 -4.22 -16.13 15.61
CA LEU A 175 -2.77 -16.16 15.35
C LEU A 175 -2.48 -16.04 13.84
N VAL A 176 -2.69 -14.84 13.32
CA VAL A 176 -2.69 -14.56 11.87
C VAL A 176 -1.30 -14.34 11.28
N GLU A 177 -1.16 -14.68 10.01
CA GLU A 177 -0.07 -14.23 9.13
C GLU A 177 -0.63 -13.20 8.15
N ILE A 178 -0.09 -11.97 8.15
CA ILE A 178 -0.55 -10.88 7.29
C ILE A 178 0.56 -10.50 6.30
N GLY A 179 0.23 -10.52 5.01
CA GLY A 179 1.23 -10.34 3.96
C GLY A 179 2.13 -11.55 3.85
N GLY A 180 3.45 -11.35 3.77
CA GLY A 180 4.44 -12.44 3.58
C GLY A 180 5.46 -12.62 4.71
N SER A 181 5.42 -11.81 5.78
CA SER A 181 6.43 -11.88 6.85
C SER A 181 5.94 -11.47 8.24
N PHE A 182 4.77 -10.85 8.37
CA PHE A 182 4.21 -10.49 9.67
C PHE A 182 3.39 -11.65 10.23
N ARG A 183 3.81 -12.16 11.39
CA ARG A 183 3.13 -13.24 12.11
C ARG A 183 2.94 -12.81 13.55
N ILE A 184 1.71 -12.83 14.06
CA ILE A 184 1.40 -12.47 15.45
C ILE A 184 2.29 -13.24 16.46
N PRO A 185 2.48 -14.58 16.34
CA PRO A 185 3.37 -15.31 17.25
C PRO A 185 4.81 -14.79 17.29
N GLU A 186 5.37 -14.41 16.15
CA GLU A 186 6.75 -13.88 16.09
C GLU A 186 6.82 -12.47 16.69
N VAL A 187 5.82 -11.63 16.45
CA VAL A 187 5.74 -10.28 17.02
C VAL A 187 5.61 -10.33 18.54
N MET A 188 4.81 -11.26 19.08
CA MET A 188 4.70 -11.52 20.51
C MET A 188 6.03 -11.98 21.11
N ARG A 189 6.76 -12.85 20.40
CA ARG A 189 8.10 -13.26 20.82
C ARG A 189 9.07 -12.08 20.87
N PHE A 190 9.09 -11.22 19.84
CA PHE A 190 9.95 -10.04 19.80
C PHE A 190 9.58 -8.97 20.84
N SER A 191 8.30 -8.90 21.23
CA SER A 191 7.85 -8.01 22.30
C SER A 191 8.17 -8.54 23.71
N LYS A 192 8.73 -9.76 23.82
CA LYS A 192 8.94 -10.50 25.07
C LYS A 192 7.64 -10.86 25.81
N ALA A 193 6.53 -10.92 25.09
CA ALA A 193 5.28 -11.43 25.63
C ALA A 193 5.28 -12.97 25.55
N ASN A 194 4.89 -13.62 26.64
CA ASN A 194 4.66 -15.05 26.66
C ASN A 194 3.29 -15.34 26.03
N LEU A 195 3.29 -15.91 24.82
CA LEU A 195 2.06 -16.29 24.12
C LEU A 195 1.33 -17.41 24.87
N VAL A 196 0.09 -17.14 25.29
CA VAL A 196 -0.85 -18.15 25.79
C VAL A 196 -2.00 -18.26 24.80
N GLU A 197 -1.95 -19.28 23.95
CA GLU A 197 -3.01 -19.54 22.97
C GLU A 197 -4.16 -20.34 23.60
N VAL A 198 -5.40 -19.89 23.38
CA VAL A 198 -6.60 -20.51 23.98
C VAL A 198 -7.64 -20.88 22.91
N GLY A 199 -8.56 -21.78 23.26
CA GLY A 199 -9.59 -22.27 22.37
C GLY A 199 -9.03 -23.07 21.18
N THR A 200 -9.80 -23.09 20.08
CA THR A 200 -9.47 -23.78 18.83
C THR A 200 -9.46 -22.82 17.65
N THR A 201 -8.99 -23.29 16.50
CA THR A 201 -8.89 -22.47 15.28
C THR A 201 -10.23 -21.87 14.86
N ASN A 202 -11.32 -22.64 14.93
CA ASN A 202 -12.64 -22.22 14.49
C ASN A 202 -13.53 -21.74 15.63
N ARG A 203 -13.36 -22.25 16.86
CA ARG A 203 -14.21 -21.91 18.02
C ARG A 203 -13.38 -21.52 19.22
N THR A 204 -13.64 -20.34 19.75
CA THR A 204 -13.12 -19.90 21.06
C THR A 204 -14.26 -19.31 21.86
N HIS A 205 -14.33 -19.71 23.12
CA HIS A 205 -15.34 -19.28 24.08
C HIS A 205 -14.72 -18.44 25.20
N LEU A 206 -15.56 -17.71 25.95
CA LEU A 206 -15.07 -16.88 27.05
C LEU A 206 -14.34 -17.69 28.14
N TYR A 207 -14.82 -18.91 28.43
CA TYR A 207 -14.18 -19.80 29.42
C TYR A 207 -12.76 -20.21 29.01
N ASP A 208 -12.44 -20.23 27.71
CA ASP A 208 -11.08 -20.53 27.23
C ASP A 208 -10.10 -19.45 27.69
N TYR A 209 -10.54 -18.19 27.68
CA TYR A 209 -9.76 -17.08 28.26
C TYR A 209 -9.72 -17.18 29.78
N GLU A 210 -10.88 -17.29 30.44
CA GLU A 210 -10.97 -17.26 31.91
C GLU A 210 -10.12 -18.36 32.58
N ASN A 211 -10.15 -19.58 32.05
CA ASN A 211 -9.44 -20.72 32.61
C ASN A 211 -7.91 -20.63 32.48
N ASN A 212 -7.40 -19.73 31.63
CA ASN A 212 -5.96 -19.53 31.40
C ASN A 212 -5.43 -18.24 32.03
N ILE A 213 -6.25 -17.51 32.78
CA ILE A 213 -5.79 -16.35 33.55
C ILE A 213 -4.97 -16.81 34.76
N THR A 214 -3.77 -16.26 34.88
CA THR A 214 -2.86 -16.47 36.01
C THR A 214 -2.43 -15.13 36.62
N GLU A 215 -1.68 -15.16 37.72
CA GLU A 215 -1.02 -13.99 38.29
C GLU A 215 -0.01 -13.31 37.34
N ASN A 216 0.46 -14.04 36.32
CA ASN A 216 1.41 -13.54 35.31
C ASN A 216 0.72 -12.97 34.08
N THR A 217 -0.61 -13.02 34.00
CA THR A 217 -1.36 -12.47 32.86
C THR A 217 -1.23 -10.95 32.80
N GLY A 218 -0.68 -10.46 31.69
CA GLY A 218 -0.45 -9.04 31.44
C GLY A 218 -1.48 -8.39 30.52
N VAL A 219 -2.09 -9.14 29.59
CA VAL A 219 -3.10 -8.62 28.66
C VAL A 219 -4.02 -9.73 28.15
N LEU A 220 -5.29 -9.38 27.91
CA LEU A 220 -6.19 -10.15 27.04
C LEU A 220 -6.14 -9.54 25.64
N LEU A 221 -5.61 -10.30 24.68
CA LEU A 221 -5.42 -9.84 23.31
C LEU A 221 -6.54 -10.39 22.41
N LYS A 222 -7.14 -9.48 21.64
CA LYS A 222 -8.03 -9.79 20.52
C LYS A 222 -7.38 -9.30 19.23
N VAL A 223 -7.21 -10.17 18.23
CA VAL A 223 -6.70 -9.79 16.91
C VAL A 223 -7.76 -10.02 15.85
N HIS A 224 -8.06 -8.98 15.07
CA HIS A 224 -9.05 -9.05 14.01
C HIS A 224 -8.51 -9.79 12.78
N THR A 225 -9.28 -10.74 12.24
CA THR A 225 -8.91 -11.52 11.05
C THR A 225 -9.15 -10.69 9.77
N SER A 226 -8.35 -9.64 9.57
CA SER A 226 -8.50 -8.66 8.49
C SER A 226 -8.14 -9.17 7.08
N ASN A 227 -7.50 -10.34 6.97
CA ASN A 227 -7.02 -10.87 5.68
C ASN A 227 -7.55 -12.26 5.32
N PHE A 228 -8.33 -12.88 6.18
CA PHE A 228 -9.08 -14.10 5.85
C PHE A 228 -10.37 -14.19 6.68
N LYS A 229 -11.28 -15.07 6.29
CA LYS A 229 -12.46 -15.44 7.08
C LYS A 229 -12.57 -16.95 7.14
N ILE A 230 -13.03 -17.48 8.27
CA ILE A 230 -13.37 -18.90 8.45
C ILE A 230 -14.88 -19.03 8.32
N TYR A 231 -15.35 -19.98 7.52
CA TYR A 231 -16.78 -20.28 7.34
C TYR A 231 -17.11 -21.67 7.91
N GLY A 232 -18.36 -21.86 8.34
CA GLY A 232 -18.85 -23.12 8.91
C GLY A 232 -19.15 -23.01 10.40
N PHE A 233 -18.76 -24.02 11.19
CA PHE A 233 -18.92 -24.01 12.65
C PHE A 233 -17.85 -23.14 13.31
N THR A 234 -18.12 -21.84 13.39
CA THR A 234 -17.21 -20.85 13.97
C THR A 234 -17.82 -20.17 15.18
N GLU A 235 -16.99 -19.81 16.15
CA GLU A 235 -17.38 -19.09 17.35
C GLU A 235 -16.24 -18.18 17.82
N GLU A 236 -16.56 -16.93 18.11
CA GLU A 236 -15.60 -15.92 18.53
C GLU A 236 -16.17 -15.17 19.74
N VAL A 237 -15.32 -14.90 20.74
CA VAL A 237 -15.70 -14.14 21.93
C VAL A 237 -15.97 -12.68 21.55
N PRO A 238 -17.16 -12.13 21.83
CA PRO A 238 -17.46 -10.71 21.65
C PRO A 238 -16.48 -9.83 22.44
N LEU A 239 -16.12 -8.67 21.88
CA LEU A 239 -15.16 -7.77 22.54
C LEU A 239 -15.68 -7.30 23.90
N GLU A 240 -16.98 -7.04 24.01
CA GLU A 240 -17.64 -6.60 25.25
C GLU A 240 -17.50 -7.61 26.38
N GLU A 241 -17.53 -8.91 26.07
CA GLU A 241 -17.33 -9.98 27.05
C GLU A 241 -15.88 -10.04 27.51
N LEU A 242 -14.91 -9.87 26.60
CA LEU A 242 -13.50 -9.77 26.96
C LEU A 242 -13.20 -8.54 27.81
N VAL A 243 -13.76 -7.38 27.47
CA VAL A 243 -13.63 -6.14 28.26
C VAL A 243 -14.21 -6.32 29.66
N LYS A 244 -15.39 -6.95 29.76
CA LYS A 244 -16.00 -7.26 31.06
C LYS A 244 -15.09 -8.18 31.90
N LEU A 245 -14.57 -9.26 31.31
CA LEU A 245 -13.64 -10.17 31.99
C LEU A 245 -12.35 -9.45 32.41
N GLY A 246 -11.77 -8.63 31.54
CA GLY A 246 -10.58 -7.83 31.85
C GLY A 246 -10.80 -6.89 33.03
N SER A 247 -11.93 -6.19 33.05
CA SER A 247 -12.34 -5.32 34.15
C SER A 247 -12.51 -6.09 35.48
N GLU A 248 -13.20 -7.24 35.46
CA GLU A 248 -13.41 -8.08 36.65
C GLU A 248 -12.11 -8.62 37.24
N LYS A 249 -11.10 -8.88 36.40
CA LYS A 249 -9.80 -9.45 36.80
C LYS A 249 -8.69 -8.40 36.95
N GLY A 250 -8.95 -7.14 36.60
CA GLY A 250 -7.95 -6.07 36.60
C GLY A 250 -6.84 -6.23 35.55
N ILE A 251 -7.17 -6.83 34.40
CA ILE A 251 -6.24 -7.12 33.29
C ILE A 251 -6.65 -6.26 32.08
N PRO A 252 -5.71 -5.52 31.45
CA PRO A 252 -6.04 -4.70 30.30
C PRO A 252 -6.43 -5.56 29.10
N VAL A 253 -7.37 -5.05 28.30
CA VAL A 253 -7.77 -5.63 27.01
C VAL A 253 -7.17 -4.83 25.88
N MET A 254 -6.48 -5.51 24.98
CA MET A 254 -5.91 -4.93 23.77
C MET A 254 -6.60 -5.53 22.54
N GLU A 255 -7.00 -4.68 21.61
CA GLU A 255 -7.50 -5.10 20.29
C GLU A 255 -6.59 -4.62 19.16
N ASP A 256 -6.10 -5.55 18.35
CA ASP A 256 -5.49 -5.22 17.06
C ASP A 256 -6.53 -5.31 15.95
N ILE A 257 -7.12 -4.17 15.58
CA ILE A 257 -8.06 -4.08 14.46
C ILE A 257 -7.31 -4.28 13.13
N GLY A 258 -6.09 -3.74 13.04
CA GLY A 258 -5.25 -3.83 11.86
C GLY A 258 -5.72 -3.00 10.65
N SER A 259 -7.00 -3.08 10.26
CA SER A 259 -7.60 -2.46 9.06
C SER A 259 -7.67 -0.93 9.12
N GLY A 260 -7.81 -0.35 10.32
CA GLY A 260 -7.86 1.10 10.53
C GLY A 260 -9.14 1.75 10.02
N VAL A 261 -10.28 1.06 10.15
CA VAL A 261 -11.57 1.58 9.74
C VAL A 261 -12.05 2.65 10.73
N LEU A 262 -12.31 3.86 10.22
CA LEU A 262 -12.87 4.98 10.99
C LEU A 262 -14.28 5.38 10.54
N VAL A 263 -14.72 4.92 9.37
CA VAL A 263 -16.08 5.13 8.85
C VAL A 263 -16.75 3.77 8.78
N ASP A 264 -17.94 3.66 9.37
CA ASP A 264 -18.74 2.44 9.27
C ASP A 264 -19.23 2.26 7.83
N LEU A 265 -18.55 1.37 7.10
CA LEU A 265 -18.82 1.10 5.70
C LEU A 265 -20.06 0.23 5.49
N SER A 266 -20.61 -0.38 6.55
CA SER A 266 -21.84 -1.18 6.45
C SER A 266 -23.04 -0.32 6.04
N LYS A 267 -23.04 0.97 6.41
CA LYS A 267 -23.98 2.01 5.93
C LYS A 267 -24.03 2.13 4.40
N TYR A 268 -22.97 1.71 3.72
CA TYR A 268 -22.81 1.79 2.27
C TYR A 268 -22.82 0.41 1.59
N GLY A 269 -23.29 -0.63 2.29
CA GLY A 269 -23.47 -1.97 1.73
C GLY A 269 -22.23 -2.86 1.78
N PHE A 270 -21.19 -2.48 2.52
CA PHE A 270 -20.03 -3.35 2.76
C PHE A 270 -20.29 -4.32 3.91
N PRO A 271 -19.58 -5.47 3.96
CA PRO A 271 -19.52 -6.29 5.16
C PRO A 271 -19.06 -5.47 6.37
N TYR A 272 -19.59 -5.81 7.54
CA TYR A 272 -19.19 -5.17 8.79
C TYR A 272 -17.69 -5.38 9.06
N GLU A 273 -17.02 -4.30 9.44
CA GLU A 273 -15.65 -4.27 9.94
C GLU A 273 -15.63 -3.39 11.19
N PRO A 274 -14.94 -3.81 12.28
CA PRO A 274 -14.92 -3.06 13.52
C PRO A 274 -14.27 -1.70 13.31
N THR A 275 -14.96 -0.64 13.74
CA THR A 275 -14.39 0.71 13.72
C THR A 275 -13.59 0.96 14.99
N VAL A 276 -12.54 1.79 14.89
CA VAL A 276 -11.73 2.17 16.06
C VAL A 276 -12.61 2.80 17.15
N GLN A 277 -13.57 3.64 16.75
CA GLN A 277 -14.51 4.30 17.65
C GLN A 277 -15.38 3.31 18.41
N GLU A 278 -15.88 2.27 17.73
CA GLU A 278 -16.68 1.22 18.37
C GLU A 278 -15.88 0.47 19.42
N SER A 279 -14.64 0.08 19.12
CA SER A 279 -13.77 -0.62 20.06
C SER A 279 -13.47 0.20 21.31
N ILE A 280 -13.13 1.49 21.14
CA ILE A 280 -12.95 2.42 22.27
C ILE A 280 -14.23 2.56 23.09
N LYS A 281 -15.38 2.72 22.44
CA LYS A 281 -16.68 2.85 23.12
C LYS A 281 -17.07 1.58 23.90
N LYS A 282 -16.69 0.40 23.41
CA LYS A 282 -16.88 -0.88 24.08
C LYS A 282 -15.98 -1.06 25.31
N GLY A 283 -15.00 -0.17 25.49
CA GLY A 283 -14.16 -0.11 26.69
C GLY A 283 -12.82 -0.82 26.56
N VAL A 284 -12.32 -1.05 25.34
CA VAL A 284 -10.96 -1.57 25.14
C VAL A 284 -9.93 -0.61 25.73
N ASP A 285 -8.89 -1.14 26.38
CA ASP A 285 -7.86 -0.30 27.00
C ASP A 285 -6.87 0.25 25.98
N VAL A 286 -6.59 -0.54 24.93
CA VAL A 286 -5.72 -0.17 23.82
C VAL A 286 -6.24 -0.76 22.51
N VAL A 287 -6.30 0.06 21.47
CA VAL A 287 -6.54 -0.38 20.09
C VAL A 287 -5.36 -0.01 19.20
N THR A 288 -4.96 -0.94 18.33
CA THR A 288 -3.91 -0.71 17.32
C THR A 288 -4.44 -0.90 15.90
N PHE A 289 -3.99 -0.05 14.97
CA PHE A 289 -4.38 -0.15 13.57
C PHE A 289 -3.39 0.50 12.60
N SER A 290 -3.51 0.14 11.31
CA SER A 290 -2.68 0.68 10.22
C SER A 290 -3.23 2.00 9.68
N GLY A 291 -2.34 2.94 9.35
CA GLY A 291 -2.70 4.20 8.67
C GLY A 291 -2.89 4.10 7.15
N ASP A 292 -2.28 3.13 6.49
CA ASP A 292 -2.25 2.99 5.02
C ASP A 292 -3.17 1.87 4.49
N LYS A 293 -4.23 1.58 5.23
CA LYS A 293 -5.28 0.64 4.83
C LYS A 293 -6.59 1.40 4.66
N MET A 294 -7.62 1.09 5.46
CA MET A 294 -8.94 1.69 5.30
C MET A 294 -8.98 3.15 5.76
N LEU A 295 -8.01 3.56 6.60
CA LEU A 295 -7.80 4.96 6.97
C LEU A 295 -7.39 5.84 5.76
N GLY A 296 -6.79 5.24 4.72
CA GLY A 296 -6.43 5.97 3.51
C GLY A 296 -5.33 7.02 3.68
N GLY A 297 -4.48 6.87 4.70
CA GLY A 297 -3.35 7.75 4.99
C GLY A 297 -1.99 7.12 4.65
N PRO A 298 -0.89 7.65 5.22
CA PRO A 298 0.46 7.09 5.04
C PRO A 298 0.65 5.83 5.89
N GLN A 299 1.74 5.10 5.63
CA GLN A 299 2.12 3.99 6.50
C GLN A 299 2.35 4.50 7.93
N ALA A 300 1.55 4.01 8.86
CA ALA A 300 1.65 4.34 10.28
C ALA A 300 1.07 3.21 11.12
N GLY A 301 1.54 3.07 12.35
CA GLY A 301 0.88 2.30 13.39
C GLY A 301 0.27 3.27 14.38
N VAL A 302 -1.05 3.32 14.42
CA VAL A 302 -1.77 4.19 15.35
C VAL A 302 -2.18 3.38 16.55
N ILE A 303 -1.91 3.92 17.74
CA ILE A 303 -2.29 3.35 19.03
C ILE A 303 -3.20 4.38 19.70
N ALA A 304 -4.40 3.97 20.07
CA ALA A 304 -5.35 4.80 20.79
C ALA A 304 -5.89 4.02 22.00
N GLY A 305 -6.23 4.71 23.09
CA GLY A 305 -6.76 4.04 24.27
C GLY A 305 -6.67 4.86 25.54
N LYS A 306 -6.51 4.17 26.67
CA LYS A 306 -6.39 4.76 28.01
C LYS A 306 -5.12 5.59 28.15
N LYS A 307 -5.28 6.80 28.70
CA LYS A 307 -4.18 7.77 28.81
C LYS A 307 -2.98 7.19 29.56
N GLU A 308 -3.22 6.49 30.66
CA GLU A 308 -2.15 5.92 31.48
C GLU A 308 -1.31 4.88 30.75
N ILE A 309 -1.92 4.06 29.89
CA ILE A 309 -1.21 3.04 29.11
C ILE A 309 -0.42 3.71 27.99
N ILE A 310 -1.02 4.66 27.28
CA ILE A 310 -0.34 5.42 26.23
C ILE A 310 0.88 6.17 26.78
N GLU A 311 0.79 6.76 27.97
CA GLU A 311 1.92 7.43 28.63
C GLU A 311 3.03 6.44 29.03
N ARG A 312 2.69 5.21 29.42
CA ARG A 312 3.68 4.13 29.62
C ARG A 312 4.39 3.80 28.30
N MET A 313 3.65 3.68 27.19
CA MET A 313 4.25 3.42 25.88
C MET A 313 5.16 4.56 25.42
N LYS A 314 4.78 5.82 25.63
CA LYS A 314 5.62 6.98 25.31
C LYS A 314 6.96 6.97 26.05
N LYS A 315 7.01 6.43 27.28
CA LYS A 315 8.23 6.29 28.10
C LYS A 315 9.07 5.04 27.77
N ASN A 316 8.49 4.07 27.07
CA ASN A 316 9.19 2.87 26.64
C ASN A 316 10.30 3.22 25.64
N GLN A 317 11.53 2.75 25.87
CA GLN A 317 12.68 3.05 25.02
C GLN A 317 12.53 2.51 23.58
N ILE A 318 11.76 1.43 23.39
CA ILE A 318 11.46 0.90 22.06
C ILE A 318 10.75 1.95 21.19
N THR A 319 9.94 2.82 21.79
CA THR A 319 9.25 3.92 21.08
C THR A 319 10.22 4.80 20.32
N ARG A 320 11.45 4.99 20.83
CA ARG A 320 12.48 5.78 20.13
C ARG A 320 12.96 5.11 18.84
N ALA A 321 13.04 3.78 18.83
CA ALA A 321 13.41 3.00 17.65
C ALA A 321 12.26 2.91 16.63
N LEU A 322 11.02 2.85 17.11
CA LEU A 322 9.80 2.77 16.30
C LEU A 322 9.22 4.14 15.92
N ARG A 323 9.93 5.21 16.25
CA ARG A 323 9.45 6.59 16.14
C ARG A 323 9.14 6.94 14.69
N VAL A 324 7.92 7.42 14.48
CA VAL A 324 7.45 7.93 13.19
C VAL A 324 8.25 9.15 12.71
N ASP A 325 8.46 9.24 11.39
CA ASP A 325 9.15 10.35 10.75
C ASP A 325 8.23 11.58 10.51
N LYS A 326 8.79 12.68 10.03
CA LYS A 326 8.05 13.94 9.84
C LYS A 326 7.07 13.91 8.67
N PHE A 327 7.36 13.14 7.62
CA PHE A 327 6.52 13.05 6.43
C PHE A 327 5.26 12.28 6.75
N THR A 328 5.40 11.15 7.46
CA THR A 328 4.26 10.37 7.94
C THR A 328 3.37 11.17 8.88
N LEU A 329 3.94 11.95 9.81
CA LEU A 329 3.14 12.82 10.68
C LEU A 329 2.36 13.89 9.89
N ALA A 330 3.02 14.59 8.97
CA ALA A 330 2.38 15.64 8.17
C ALA A 330 1.27 15.07 7.27
N ALA A 331 1.51 13.93 6.62
CA ALA A 331 0.50 13.26 5.83
C ALA A 331 -0.66 12.74 6.67
N LEU A 332 -0.38 12.12 7.82
CA LEU A 332 -1.42 11.62 8.71
C LEU A 332 -2.29 12.76 9.25
N GLU A 333 -1.70 13.92 9.57
CA GLU A 333 -2.46 15.11 9.97
C GLU A 333 -3.37 15.60 8.85
N GLY A 334 -2.85 15.74 7.62
CA GLY A 334 -3.65 16.11 6.45
C GLY A 334 -4.82 15.16 6.20
N THR A 335 -4.59 13.84 6.34
CA THR A 335 -5.65 12.83 6.19
C THR A 335 -6.67 12.88 7.33
N LEU A 336 -6.22 12.88 8.59
CA LEU A 336 -7.10 12.81 9.76
C LEU A 336 -8.02 14.03 9.89
N ARG A 337 -7.62 15.21 9.41
CA ARG A 337 -8.46 16.41 9.44
C ARG A 337 -9.80 16.21 8.71
N HIS A 338 -9.82 15.45 7.62
CA HIS A 338 -11.06 15.16 6.89
C HIS A 338 -12.02 14.26 7.67
N TYR A 339 -11.51 13.39 8.56
CA TYR A 339 -12.36 12.50 9.37
C TYR A 339 -13.22 13.21 10.42
N ARG A 340 -13.08 14.53 10.57
CA ARG A 340 -14.03 15.34 11.36
C ARG A 340 -15.42 15.40 10.73
N ASP A 341 -15.52 15.19 9.41
CA ASP A 341 -16.78 15.10 8.68
C ASP A 341 -16.78 13.88 7.76
N GLU A 342 -17.73 12.96 7.97
CA GLU A 342 -17.79 11.69 7.23
C GLU A 342 -17.92 11.92 5.71
N ILE A 343 -18.68 12.94 5.31
CA ILE A 343 -18.89 13.28 3.89
C ILE A 343 -17.59 13.81 3.26
N ASP A 344 -16.89 14.71 3.95
CA ASP A 344 -15.59 15.22 3.49
C ASP A 344 -14.53 14.11 3.41
N ALA A 345 -14.45 13.23 4.43
CA ALA A 345 -13.55 12.07 4.42
C ALA A 345 -13.77 11.18 3.18
N ILE A 346 -15.02 10.80 2.91
CA ILE A 346 -15.37 9.97 1.74
C ILE A 346 -15.02 10.66 0.42
N LYS A 347 -15.18 11.98 0.36
CA LYS A 347 -14.92 12.75 -0.86
C LYS A 347 -13.43 12.96 -1.11
N LYS A 348 -12.66 13.25 -0.06
CA LYS A 348 -11.27 13.74 -0.16
C LYS A 348 -10.23 12.64 -0.01
N ILE A 349 -10.51 11.58 0.74
CA ILE A 349 -9.58 10.47 0.94
C ILE A 349 -9.73 9.50 -0.23
N PRO A 350 -8.71 9.33 -1.10
CA PRO A 350 -8.86 8.55 -2.33
C PRO A 350 -9.29 7.11 -2.09
N THR A 351 -8.80 6.49 -1.01
CA THR A 351 -9.16 5.10 -0.65
C THR A 351 -10.68 4.97 -0.43
N LEU A 352 -11.26 5.83 0.41
CA LEU A 352 -12.70 5.83 0.68
C LEU A 352 -13.50 6.21 -0.58
N ASN A 353 -13.04 7.23 -1.30
CA ASN A 353 -13.70 7.67 -2.52
C ASN A 353 -13.79 6.54 -3.55
N MET A 354 -12.67 5.88 -3.85
CA MET A 354 -12.63 4.76 -4.79
C MET A 354 -13.59 3.66 -4.37
N MET A 355 -13.61 3.27 -3.10
CA MET A 355 -14.51 2.22 -2.60
C MET A 355 -16.00 2.59 -2.78
N LEU A 356 -16.34 3.86 -2.56
CA LEU A 356 -17.72 4.34 -2.51
C LEU A 356 -18.24 4.94 -3.82
N LEU A 357 -17.44 4.93 -4.90
CA LEU A 357 -17.91 5.32 -6.23
C LEU A 357 -19.13 4.47 -6.65
N SER A 358 -20.16 5.14 -7.17
CA SER A 358 -21.36 4.49 -7.67
C SER A 358 -21.12 3.77 -9.00
N GLU A 359 -21.92 2.75 -9.26
CA GLU A 359 -21.90 1.98 -10.52
C GLU A 359 -22.15 2.89 -11.74
N GLU A 360 -23.07 3.86 -11.62
CA GLU A 360 -23.36 4.81 -12.68
C GLU A 360 -22.15 5.68 -13.04
N GLU A 361 -21.42 6.14 -12.03
CA GLU A 361 -20.23 6.96 -12.25
C GLU A 361 -19.13 6.14 -12.92
N LEU A 362 -18.88 4.92 -12.45
CA LEU A 362 -17.90 4.02 -13.06
C LEU A 362 -18.24 3.70 -14.52
N LYS A 363 -19.52 3.50 -14.84
CA LYS A 363 -19.99 3.29 -16.21
C LYS A 363 -19.74 4.53 -17.08
N LYS A 364 -20.04 5.74 -16.59
CA LYS A 364 -19.78 7.00 -17.30
C LYS A 364 -18.28 7.18 -17.56
N ARG A 365 -17.44 6.91 -16.56
CA ARG A 365 -15.97 6.96 -16.66
C ARG A 365 -15.44 5.96 -17.68
N ALA A 366 -15.94 4.72 -17.67
CA ALA A 366 -15.58 3.70 -18.66
C ALA A 366 -15.98 4.13 -20.08
N GLN A 367 -17.18 4.68 -20.27
CA GLN A 367 -17.59 5.18 -21.58
C GLN A 367 -16.72 6.35 -22.07
N ARG A 368 -16.30 7.24 -21.17
CA ARG A 368 -15.37 8.35 -21.51
C ARG A 368 -14.00 7.81 -21.93
N LEU A 369 -13.45 6.84 -21.20
CA LEU A 369 -12.18 6.21 -21.58
C LEU A 369 -12.32 5.45 -22.92
N LYS A 370 -13.39 4.70 -23.13
CA LYS A 370 -13.65 4.02 -24.42
C LYS A 370 -13.67 4.99 -25.61
N ARG A 371 -14.31 6.16 -25.47
CA ARG A 371 -14.31 7.19 -26.53
C ARG A 371 -12.89 7.68 -26.84
N LYS A 372 -12.08 7.88 -25.81
CA LYS A 372 -10.68 8.30 -25.96
C LYS A 372 -9.80 7.25 -26.64
N LEU A 373 -10.09 5.97 -26.43
CA LEU A 373 -9.40 4.84 -27.05
C LEU A 373 -9.85 4.55 -28.49
N SER A 374 -10.89 5.22 -29.00
CA SER A 374 -11.43 5.00 -30.35
C SER A 374 -10.43 5.14 -31.50
N PRO A 375 -9.35 5.96 -31.44
CA PRO A 375 -8.32 5.99 -32.49
C PRO A 375 -7.57 4.65 -32.65
N LEU A 376 -7.56 3.78 -31.64
CA LEU A 376 -6.84 2.50 -31.67
C LEU A 376 -7.71 1.31 -32.15
N LYS A 377 -8.91 1.58 -32.68
CA LYS A 377 -9.90 0.57 -33.07
C LYS A 377 -9.43 -0.40 -34.17
N GLU A 378 -8.39 -0.06 -34.92
CA GLU A 378 -7.83 -0.91 -35.97
C GLU A 378 -7.04 -2.08 -35.40
N ASN A 379 -6.46 -1.91 -34.22
CA ASN A 379 -5.67 -2.93 -33.54
C ASN A 379 -6.41 -3.58 -32.36
N PHE A 380 -7.40 -2.88 -31.79
CA PHE A 380 -8.11 -3.34 -30.59
C PHE A 380 -9.62 -3.17 -30.68
N LYS A 381 -10.35 -4.11 -30.07
CA LYS A 381 -11.79 -4.05 -29.82
C LYS A 381 -12.01 -3.68 -28.35
N PHE A 382 -12.73 -2.60 -28.12
CA PHE A 382 -13.02 -2.08 -26.78
C PHE A 382 -14.50 -2.24 -26.41
N ASN A 383 -14.78 -2.96 -25.33
CA ASN A 383 -16.12 -3.05 -24.75
C ASN A 383 -16.15 -2.51 -23.32
N VAL A 384 -17.26 -1.89 -22.93
CA VAL A 384 -17.51 -1.54 -21.53
C VAL A 384 -18.35 -2.66 -20.95
N GLY A 385 -17.92 -3.24 -19.82
CA GLY A 385 -18.66 -4.32 -19.20
C GLY A 385 -18.57 -4.31 -17.69
N GLU A 386 -19.61 -4.86 -17.06
CA GLU A 386 -19.67 -5.09 -15.63
C GLU A 386 -18.63 -6.14 -15.20
N ILE A 387 -18.05 -5.91 -14.04
CA ILE A 387 -17.07 -6.76 -13.37
C ILE A 387 -17.18 -6.59 -11.85
N SER A 388 -16.48 -7.44 -11.10
CA SER A 388 -16.28 -7.30 -9.65
C SER A 388 -14.85 -6.78 -9.36
N SER A 389 -14.78 -5.75 -8.52
CA SER A 389 -13.57 -5.18 -7.93
C SER A 389 -13.40 -5.68 -6.50
N MET A 390 -12.19 -5.56 -5.96
CA MET A 390 -11.89 -5.96 -4.58
C MET A 390 -11.43 -4.77 -3.76
N VAL A 391 -11.81 -4.72 -2.49
CA VAL A 391 -11.26 -3.72 -1.56
C VAL A 391 -9.76 -3.96 -1.39
N GLY A 392 -9.38 -5.18 -1.09
CA GLY A 392 -8.00 -5.60 -0.92
C GLY A 392 -7.88 -6.68 0.15
N GLY A 393 -7.04 -7.68 -0.12
CA GLY A 393 -6.92 -8.86 0.75
C GLY A 393 -6.34 -8.58 2.13
N GLY A 394 -5.79 -7.39 2.40
CA GLY A 394 -5.21 -7.03 3.70
C GLY A 394 -6.17 -6.31 4.66
N SER A 395 -7.42 -6.07 4.26
CA SER A 395 -8.43 -5.34 5.05
C SER A 395 -9.80 -6.00 5.03
N MET A 396 -10.35 -6.29 3.85
CA MET A 396 -11.69 -6.89 3.68
C MET A 396 -11.62 -7.97 2.58
N PRO A 397 -11.22 -9.21 2.92
CA PRO A 397 -10.86 -10.24 1.93
C PRO A 397 -12.05 -10.75 1.12
N THR A 398 -13.27 -10.63 1.66
CA THR A 398 -14.51 -11.14 1.05
C THR A 398 -15.42 -10.03 0.52
N ALA A 399 -14.99 -8.75 0.59
CA ALA A 399 -15.77 -7.63 0.11
C ALA A 399 -15.57 -7.44 -1.40
N GLU A 400 -16.61 -7.81 -2.15
CA GLU A 400 -16.72 -7.55 -3.58
C GLU A 400 -17.49 -6.25 -3.84
N MET A 401 -16.99 -5.47 -4.80
CA MET A 401 -17.63 -4.22 -5.24
C MET A 401 -17.99 -4.34 -6.72
N LYS A 402 -19.26 -4.15 -7.06
CA LYS A 402 -19.67 -4.04 -8.47
C LYS A 402 -18.92 -2.89 -9.14
N SER A 403 -18.42 -3.09 -10.35
CA SER A 403 -17.64 -2.11 -11.09
C SER A 403 -17.82 -2.24 -12.60
N TYR A 404 -17.18 -1.34 -13.34
CA TYR A 404 -17.13 -1.33 -14.79
C TYR A 404 -15.67 -1.31 -15.26
N ALA A 405 -15.36 -2.07 -16.30
CA ALA A 405 -14.06 -2.10 -16.94
C ALA A 405 -14.14 -1.80 -18.44
N ILE A 406 -13.00 -1.37 -18.99
CA ILE A 406 -12.71 -1.55 -20.41
C ILE A 406 -12.19 -2.97 -20.61
N LYS A 407 -12.92 -3.74 -21.41
CA LYS A 407 -12.54 -5.07 -21.90
C LYS A 407 -11.88 -4.89 -23.26
N ILE A 408 -10.66 -5.40 -23.39
CA ILE A 408 -9.79 -5.21 -24.55
C ILE A 408 -9.53 -6.58 -25.18
N LYS A 409 -9.79 -6.68 -26.48
CA LYS A 409 -9.40 -7.80 -27.34
C LYS A 409 -8.61 -7.30 -28.55
N SER A 410 -7.78 -8.14 -29.12
CA SER A 410 -7.19 -7.93 -30.45
C SER A 410 -7.28 -9.23 -31.24
N ASP A 411 -7.47 -9.12 -32.55
CA ASP A 411 -7.36 -10.27 -33.45
C ASP A 411 -5.90 -10.51 -33.87
N LYS A 412 -4.99 -9.56 -33.58
CA LYS A 412 -3.58 -9.58 -33.96
C LYS A 412 -2.62 -9.82 -32.80
N ILE A 413 -3.02 -9.43 -31.58
CA ILE A 413 -2.19 -9.49 -30.36
C ILE A 413 -2.87 -10.38 -29.32
N SER A 414 -2.11 -11.30 -28.70
CA SER A 414 -2.65 -12.09 -27.59
C SER A 414 -2.90 -11.23 -26.34
N GLU A 415 -3.85 -11.63 -25.50
CA GLU A 415 -4.12 -10.96 -24.22
C GLU A 415 -2.89 -10.91 -23.31
N LYS A 416 -2.02 -11.92 -23.39
CA LYS A 416 -0.75 -11.98 -22.67
C LYS A 416 0.22 -10.91 -23.17
N ASP A 417 0.39 -10.78 -24.48
CA ASP A 417 1.30 -9.78 -25.06
C ASP A 417 0.80 -8.35 -24.81
N ILE A 418 -0.53 -8.15 -24.77
CA ILE A 418 -1.12 -6.88 -24.36
C ILE A 418 -0.78 -6.58 -22.89
N GLU A 419 -1.00 -7.51 -21.97
CA GLU A 419 -0.66 -7.34 -20.54
C GLU A 419 0.83 -7.06 -20.36
N GLU A 420 1.69 -7.90 -20.92
CA GLU A 420 3.14 -7.77 -20.78
C GLU A 420 3.64 -6.46 -21.40
N GLY A 421 3.08 -6.07 -22.55
CA GLY A 421 3.37 -4.81 -23.21
C GLY A 421 2.97 -3.59 -22.39
N LEU A 422 1.78 -3.59 -21.78
CA LEU A 422 1.30 -2.54 -20.90
C LEU A 422 2.10 -2.45 -19.60
N ARG A 423 2.51 -3.58 -19.03
CA ARG A 423 3.39 -3.62 -17.85
C ARG A 423 4.82 -3.18 -18.16
N ALA A 424 5.29 -3.40 -19.39
CA ALA A 424 6.60 -2.96 -19.86
C ALA A 424 6.65 -1.50 -20.35
N TYR A 425 5.50 -0.83 -20.44
CA TYR A 425 5.40 0.59 -20.82
C TYR A 425 6.14 1.49 -19.80
N GLU A 426 6.51 2.71 -20.23
CA GLU A 426 7.31 3.65 -19.43
C GLU A 426 6.69 3.91 -18.05
N ILE A 427 5.38 4.19 -18.03
CA ILE A 427 4.56 4.15 -16.81
C ILE A 427 3.75 2.85 -16.86
N PRO A 428 4.15 1.80 -16.12
CA PRO A 428 3.49 0.50 -16.20
C PRO A 428 1.99 0.59 -15.91
N ILE A 429 1.19 -0.09 -16.72
CA ILE A 429 -0.26 -0.23 -16.52
C ILE A 429 -0.54 -1.66 -16.11
N ILE A 430 -0.93 -1.85 -14.86
CA ILE A 430 -1.21 -3.17 -14.29
C ILE A 430 -2.68 -3.51 -14.52
N THR A 431 -2.94 -4.57 -15.28
CA THR A 431 -4.29 -4.99 -15.69
C THR A 431 -4.62 -6.38 -15.17
N ARG A 432 -5.85 -6.85 -15.41
CA ARG A 432 -6.23 -8.25 -15.20
C ARG A 432 -6.45 -8.93 -16.56
N VAL A 433 -6.08 -10.21 -16.66
CA VAL A 433 -6.48 -11.07 -17.78
C VAL A 433 -7.57 -12.01 -17.29
N TYR A 434 -8.72 -12.02 -17.95
CA TYR A 434 -9.86 -12.85 -17.57
C TYR A 434 -10.68 -13.24 -18.80
N ASN A 435 -11.02 -14.53 -18.94
CA ASN A 435 -11.81 -15.07 -20.06
C ASN A 435 -11.33 -14.62 -21.46
N GLY A 436 -10.00 -14.57 -21.66
CA GLY A 436 -9.39 -14.16 -22.93
C GLY A 436 -9.49 -12.65 -23.24
N GLU A 437 -9.68 -11.82 -22.20
CA GLU A 437 -9.74 -10.36 -22.31
C GLU A 437 -8.78 -9.69 -21.33
N VAL A 438 -8.17 -8.59 -21.77
CA VAL A 438 -7.48 -7.68 -20.84
C VAL A 438 -8.50 -6.69 -20.28
N LEU A 439 -8.53 -6.57 -18.96
CA LEU A 439 -9.46 -5.74 -18.22
C LEU A 439 -8.72 -4.54 -17.58
N ILE A 440 -9.24 -3.34 -17.82
CA ILE A 440 -8.87 -2.12 -17.09
C ILE A 440 -10.09 -1.70 -16.28
N ASP A 441 -10.06 -1.96 -14.98
CA ASP A 441 -11.12 -1.64 -14.02
C ASP A 441 -11.11 -0.16 -13.63
N LEU A 442 -12.21 0.55 -13.86
CA LEU A 442 -12.30 2.00 -13.63
C LEU A 442 -12.38 2.39 -12.16
N ARG A 443 -12.50 1.42 -11.24
CA ARG A 443 -12.53 1.65 -9.80
C ARG A 443 -11.30 2.42 -9.30
N THR A 444 -10.13 2.08 -9.81
CA THR A 444 -8.82 2.57 -9.34
C THR A 444 -8.10 3.46 -10.34
N ILE A 445 -8.62 3.58 -11.55
CA ILE A 445 -8.11 4.50 -12.56
C ILE A 445 -8.40 5.94 -12.15
N GLN A 446 -7.48 6.87 -12.37
CA GLN A 446 -7.69 8.32 -12.24
C GLN A 446 -7.90 8.98 -13.61
N GLU A 447 -8.37 10.22 -13.66
CA GLU A 447 -8.61 10.90 -14.95
C GLU A 447 -7.31 11.15 -15.74
N ASP A 448 -6.22 11.46 -15.05
CA ASP A 448 -4.91 11.70 -15.66
C ASP A 448 -4.27 10.41 -16.20
N ASP A 449 -4.66 9.23 -15.68
CA ASP A 449 -4.27 7.93 -16.22
C ASP A 449 -4.81 7.68 -17.64
N TYR A 450 -5.85 8.39 -18.08
CA TYR A 450 -6.48 8.13 -19.38
C TYR A 450 -5.53 8.35 -20.56
N GLU A 451 -4.66 9.37 -20.50
CA GLU A 451 -3.62 9.58 -21.52
C GLU A 451 -2.55 8.49 -21.46
N ILE A 452 -2.18 8.06 -20.26
CA ILE A 452 -1.17 7.02 -20.04
C ILE A 452 -1.66 5.71 -20.66
N ILE A 453 -2.91 5.34 -20.43
CA ILE A 453 -3.55 4.13 -20.98
C ILE A 453 -3.62 4.18 -22.51
N LEU A 454 -4.02 5.32 -23.08
CA LEU A 454 -4.07 5.50 -24.53
C LEU A 454 -2.69 5.30 -25.16
N ASN A 455 -1.66 5.96 -24.62
CA ASN A 455 -0.31 5.89 -25.17
C ASN A 455 0.31 4.49 -24.97
N GLY A 456 0.08 3.85 -23.82
CA GLY A 456 0.51 2.48 -23.57
C GLY A 456 -0.08 1.49 -24.57
N LEU A 457 -1.39 1.54 -24.82
CA LEU A 457 -2.04 0.69 -25.81
C LEU A 457 -1.58 0.98 -27.24
N LYS A 458 -1.32 2.26 -27.56
CA LYS A 458 -0.77 2.64 -28.85
C LYS A 458 0.60 2.00 -29.08
N GLU A 459 1.51 2.10 -28.10
CA GLU A 459 2.84 1.48 -28.19
C GLU A 459 2.76 -0.06 -28.35
N VAL A 460 1.82 -0.70 -27.65
CA VAL A 460 1.56 -2.14 -27.82
C VAL A 460 1.08 -2.45 -29.24
N GLY A 461 0.18 -1.63 -29.79
CA GLY A 461 -0.34 -1.79 -31.16
C GLY A 461 0.71 -1.54 -32.25
N ASP A 462 1.64 -0.62 -32.03
CA ASP A 462 2.69 -0.24 -32.98
C ASP A 462 3.87 -1.24 -33.03
N LYS A 463 3.92 -2.22 -32.10
CA LYS A 463 4.92 -3.30 -32.08
C LYS A 463 4.59 -4.47 -33.01
N ILE A 464 3.45 -4.42 -33.69
CA ILE A 464 3.05 -5.31 -34.80
C ILE A 464 3.52 -4.69 -36.12
#